data_AF-A0A1S3NKR1-F1
#
_entry.id   AF-A0A1S3NKR1-F1
#
_cell.length_a   1.000
_cell.length_b   1.000
_cell.length_c   1.000
_cell.angle_alpha   90.00
_cell.angle_beta   90.00
_cell.angle_gamma   90.00
#
_symmetry.space_group_name_H-M   'P 1'
#
loop_
_entity.id
_entity.type
_entity.pdbx_description
1 polymer ?
#
loop_
_entity_poly.entity_id
_entity_poly.type
_entity_poly.pdbx_seq_one_letter_code
_entity_poly.pdbx_strand_id
1 'polypeptide(L)'
;MSAFYLDRHTSTAAISAPPELDSDCMAHLLDQGNKTPQETGGFQGHSLLHTGSGGLGMALEEELAMLTGEQDEEEEEEEELSELESPVMGQNTDFLLLFRQKEKDLVLAAKLGKALLERNQDLTKQYEKMNKDLNDKLEHLEQEKHELRRRLENKEGEWGDRVAELETDVQQLQGELERHQVQLREADRDKSTAIRELSEQNHRLLEQLNRATEVERQLSTQVNLLRDDFREKSVSTNQHMTRLESLQAEIKMLSERKRELEDQVNAVLEENELLQNTVDDLREGTLVLEKQYHEKVLQLRQSQLELQEVRVSHRHLSARFEEFTEERSLQGLSPHPASLLCEIEQSMEQEEQEQEREQLRLQLWEAYCQVRSLVSHLRGNDITDSALSTDSSMDESSETSLAKDVPMGSLHASLLELRRLTQNLLDGNESTGSRRSDEEALEDQVRKLGEELRGVRELYEAEQDRTRSSQEEVLQLHNQMAMLSVEMCSVQEESERMRAMSEARDPSEQLQSAIQDRDDAISKKKVVEMELAKCKIDIMSLNSQLLDAIQQKLNLSQQLEAWQDDMHSMIDQQLMEKHQEEWRVTPYSLAGSSGAPSGQSSRRAHRLSDGDKRLFSFFKKN
;
A
#
# COMPACT_ATOMS: atom_id res chain seq x y z
N MET A 1 -27.85 38.07 -14.20
CA MET A 1 -28.71 38.47 -13.06
C MET A 1 -28.63 37.35 -12.04
N SER A 2 -27.87 37.60 -10.96
CA SER A 2 -28.35 37.60 -9.56
C SER A 2 -28.38 36.19 -8.94
N ALA A 3 -27.86 35.90 -7.76
CA ALA A 3 -27.30 36.67 -6.65
C ALA A 3 -26.93 35.60 -5.59
N PHE A 4 -25.69 35.53 -5.12
CA PHE A 4 -25.22 36.03 -3.81
C PHE A 4 -25.23 35.04 -2.64
N TYR A 5 -24.07 35.03 -1.96
CA TYR A 5 -23.84 34.92 -0.51
C TYR A 5 -24.07 33.57 0.20
N LEU A 6 -23.00 32.97 0.77
CA LEU A 6 -22.50 33.33 2.10
C LEU A 6 -21.20 32.60 2.48
N ASP A 7 -20.33 33.39 3.12
CA ASP A 7 -19.10 33.05 3.84
C ASP A 7 -19.27 31.96 4.91
N ARG A 8 -18.18 31.22 5.15
CA ARG A 8 -17.65 31.12 6.53
C ARG A 8 -16.19 30.66 6.60
N HIS A 9 -15.37 31.65 6.95
CA HIS A 9 -14.10 31.63 7.68
C HIS A 9 -13.69 30.33 8.39
N THR A 10 -12.41 29.94 8.24
CA THR A 10 -11.51 29.79 9.40
C THR A 10 -10.09 30.24 9.02
N SER A 11 -9.59 31.17 9.83
CA SER A 11 -8.25 31.76 9.80
C SER A 11 -7.20 30.76 10.27
N THR A 12 -6.03 30.75 9.63
CA THR A 12 -4.78 30.74 10.40
C THR A 12 -3.72 31.59 9.69
N ALA A 13 -3.19 32.54 10.46
CA ALA A 13 -2.25 33.59 10.13
C ALA A 13 -1.03 33.18 9.28
N ALA A 14 -0.74 33.97 8.24
CA ALA A 14 0.61 34.16 7.72
C ALA A 14 0.95 35.65 7.85
N ILE A 15 1.79 35.97 8.83
CA ILE A 15 2.31 37.31 9.09
C ILE A 15 3.70 37.40 8.44
N SER A 16 3.85 38.42 7.60
CA SER A 16 5.03 39.22 7.25
C SER A 16 6.46 38.62 7.25
N ALA A 17 7.13 38.81 6.11
CA ALA A 17 8.59 38.89 5.88
C ALA A 17 9.28 39.96 6.79
N PRO A 18 10.64 40.11 6.88
CA PRO A 18 11.69 39.89 5.86
C PRO A 18 13.04 39.30 6.41
N PRO A 19 14.16 39.25 5.65
CA PRO A 19 15.29 38.35 5.91
C PRO A 19 16.31 38.93 6.89
N GLU A 20 16.87 38.07 7.74
CA GLU A 20 18.02 38.39 8.59
C GLU A 20 19.33 37.86 7.99
N LEU A 21 20.38 38.59 8.33
CA LEU A 21 21.72 38.60 7.76
C LEU A 21 22.56 37.42 8.26
N ASP A 22 23.30 36.79 7.36
CA ASP A 22 24.41 35.91 7.71
C ASP A 22 25.50 36.71 8.44
N SER A 23 25.73 36.34 9.68
CA SER A 23 26.84 36.78 10.51
C SER A 23 27.55 35.54 11.04
N ASP A 24 28.47 34.99 10.24
CA ASP A 24 29.44 34.01 10.70
C ASP A 24 30.82 34.67 10.78
N CYS A 25 31.15 35.06 12.01
CA CYS A 25 32.51 35.19 12.49
C CYS A 25 32.69 34.07 13.51
N MET A 26 33.60 33.13 13.26
CA MET A 26 34.62 32.66 14.21
C MET A 26 35.46 31.52 13.63
N ALA A 27 36.77 31.66 13.84
CA ALA A 27 37.80 30.62 13.99
C ALA A 27 38.61 30.12 12.76
N HIS A 28 39.74 30.82 12.60
CA HIS A 28 41.12 30.30 12.65
C HIS A 28 41.74 29.52 11.48
N LEU A 29 42.66 30.26 10.84
CA LEU A 29 43.81 29.85 10.04
C LEU A 29 44.98 29.31 10.91
N LEU A 30 45.62 28.26 10.40
CA LEU A 30 47.06 27.95 10.42
C LEU A 30 47.31 27.38 8.99
N ASP A 31 48.37 27.61 8.24
CA ASP A 31 49.77 27.93 8.50
C ASP A 31 50.41 28.31 7.13
N GLN A 32 51.42 29.19 7.14
CA GLN A 32 52.61 29.23 6.25
C GLN A 32 53.12 30.66 6.00
N GLY A 33 54.30 30.94 6.53
CA GLY A 33 55.42 31.41 5.69
C GLY A 33 55.74 32.90 5.67
N ASN A 34 56.65 33.30 6.57
CA ASN A 34 57.74 34.26 6.38
C ASN A 34 57.45 35.62 5.72
N LYS A 35 57.45 36.68 6.53
CA LYS A 35 58.25 37.90 6.32
C LYS A 35 58.22 38.78 7.58
N THR A 36 59.40 39.11 8.09
CA THR A 36 59.67 40.14 9.11
C THR A 36 59.03 41.48 8.75
N PRO A 37 58.56 42.29 9.73
CA PRO A 37 59.48 43.21 10.39
C PRO A 37 59.25 43.33 11.91
N GLN A 38 60.35 43.55 12.63
CA GLN A 38 60.43 43.75 14.07
C GLN A 38 60.67 45.24 14.34
N GLU A 39 59.79 45.86 15.12
CA GLU A 39 59.92 47.11 15.91
C GLU A 39 58.49 47.36 16.47
N THR A 40 58.18 47.82 17.69
CA THR A 40 58.90 48.34 18.85
C THR A 40 57.87 48.54 19.99
N GLY A 41 58.35 48.58 21.22
CA GLY A 41 57.67 49.17 22.39
C GLY A 41 57.25 48.14 23.44
N GLY A 42 57.85 48.05 24.63
CA GLY A 42 58.82 48.91 25.29
C GLY A 42 58.50 48.89 26.78
N PHE A 43 59.48 48.55 27.62
CA PHE A 43 59.53 49.07 28.98
C PHE A 43 60.98 49.35 29.35
N GLN A 44 61.18 50.60 29.74
CA GLN A 44 62.45 51.28 29.97
C GLN A 44 63.19 50.72 31.18
N GLY A 45 64.42 50.27 30.96
CA GLY A 45 65.48 50.29 31.96
C GLY A 45 66.34 51.52 31.74
N HIS A 46 66.01 52.62 32.41
CA HIS A 46 66.88 53.79 32.51
C HIS A 46 68.17 53.40 33.24
N SER A 47 69.29 53.36 32.50
CA SER A 47 70.63 53.35 33.08
C SER A 47 71.23 54.73 32.81
N LEU A 48 71.31 55.56 33.85
CA LEU A 48 72.27 56.65 34.04
C LEU A 48 71.86 57.49 35.27
N LEU A 49 72.59 57.34 36.38
CA LEU A 49 73.45 58.39 36.99
C LEU A 49 73.73 58.11 38.48
N HIS A 50 75.04 58.10 38.78
CA HIS A 50 75.71 58.61 39.99
C HIS A 50 75.24 58.11 41.37
N THR A 51 76.11 57.48 42.17
CA THR A 51 77.27 58.07 42.88
C THR A 51 78.08 56.86 43.42
N GLY A 52 79.41 56.78 43.44
CA GLY A 52 80.44 57.75 43.80
C GLY A 52 81.17 57.21 45.04
N SER A 53 82.38 56.64 44.87
CA SER A 53 83.45 56.52 45.90
C SER A 53 84.63 55.79 45.25
N GLY A 54 85.62 56.52 44.75
CA GLY A 54 86.87 56.76 45.50
C GLY A 54 87.90 55.74 45.02
N GLY A 55 88.81 56.06 44.11
CA GLY A 55 89.81 57.10 44.30
C GLY A 55 91.03 56.53 45.01
N LEU A 56 91.64 55.45 44.49
CA LEU A 56 92.91 54.91 44.99
C LEU A 56 93.90 54.51 43.88
N GLY A 57 93.45 54.47 42.61
CA GLY A 57 94.32 54.08 41.49
C GLY A 57 95.14 55.21 40.87
N MET A 58 94.75 56.47 41.08
CA MET A 58 95.40 57.64 40.45
C MET A 58 96.38 58.35 41.40
N ALA A 59 96.30 58.13 42.71
CA ALA A 59 97.13 58.83 43.70
C ALA A 59 98.54 58.22 43.87
N LEU A 60 98.79 57.00 43.38
CA LEU A 60 100.12 56.36 43.46
C LEU A 60 101.01 56.63 42.23
N GLU A 61 100.42 57.09 41.12
CA GLU A 61 101.16 57.50 39.92
C GLU A 61 101.50 59.00 39.92
N GLU A 62 100.73 59.82 40.65
CA GLU A 62 100.98 61.27 40.81
C GLU A 62 102.00 61.58 41.93
N GLU A 63 102.14 60.72 42.94
CA GLU A 63 103.13 60.85 44.04
C GLU A 63 104.56 60.43 43.65
N LEU A 64 104.73 59.59 42.61
CA LEU A 64 106.05 59.20 42.09
C LEU A 64 106.61 60.16 41.03
N ALA A 65 105.79 61.08 40.50
CA ALA A 65 106.20 62.07 39.50
C ALA A 65 106.53 63.45 40.10
N MET A 66 106.18 63.70 41.37
CA MET A 66 106.42 64.96 42.09
C MET A 66 107.72 64.96 42.95
N LEU A 67 108.48 63.86 42.98
CA LEU A 67 109.72 63.72 43.77
C LEU A 67 111.01 63.64 42.93
N THR A 68 111.02 64.21 41.71
CA THR A 68 112.24 64.36 40.90
C THR A 68 112.34 65.72 40.21
N GLY A 69 111.86 66.79 40.85
CA GLY A 69 111.93 68.16 40.34
C GLY A 69 112.27 69.17 41.43
N GLU A 70 113.56 69.51 41.50
CA GLU A 70 114.12 70.84 41.81
C GLU A 70 114.03 71.41 43.25
N GLN A 71 115.24 71.55 43.82
CA GLN A 71 115.77 72.62 44.69
C GLN A 71 115.45 72.65 46.19
N ASP A 72 116.53 72.45 46.96
CA ASP A 72 117.06 73.28 48.06
C ASP A 72 118.57 72.87 48.10
N GLU A 73 119.63 73.65 47.76
CA GLU A 73 120.01 75.04 48.11
C GLU A 73 119.59 75.32 49.56
N GLU A 74 120.44 75.34 50.58
CA GLU A 74 121.80 75.83 50.75
C GLU A 74 122.29 75.39 52.15
N GLU A 75 123.62 75.31 52.34
CA GLU A 75 124.40 75.85 53.50
C GLU A 75 124.03 75.37 54.92
N GLU A 76 124.91 74.93 55.84
CA GLU A 76 126.32 75.05 56.18
C GLU A 76 126.57 73.86 57.16
N GLU A 77 127.69 73.15 57.18
CA GLU A 77 128.87 73.31 58.06
C GLU A 77 129.58 71.93 57.88
N GLU A 78 130.86 71.80 57.52
CA GLU A 78 131.98 71.87 58.46
C GLU A 78 133.29 72.17 57.69
N GLU A 79 133.75 73.40 57.88
CA GLU A 79 135.12 73.82 58.20
C GLU A 79 136.30 72.93 57.73
N GLU A 80 136.87 73.36 56.60
CA GLU A 80 138.25 73.86 56.50
C GLU A 80 139.04 73.96 57.83
N LEU A 81 140.15 73.21 57.95
CA LEU A 81 141.53 73.73 58.11
C LEU A 81 142.44 72.76 58.90
N SER A 82 143.50 72.36 58.20
CA SER A 82 144.73 71.84 58.79
C SER A 82 145.62 73.00 59.25
N GLU A 83 146.36 72.77 60.33
CA GLU A 83 147.53 73.55 60.81
C GLU A 83 147.29 74.96 61.40
N LEU A 84 147.32 75.10 62.73
CA LEU A 84 148.39 75.84 63.46
C LEU A 84 148.20 75.81 65.00
N GLU A 85 149.29 75.46 65.69
CA GLU A 85 149.81 75.95 66.99
C GLU A 85 149.02 75.88 68.32
N SER A 86 149.82 75.65 69.37
CA SER A 86 149.54 75.33 70.78
C SER A 86 149.32 76.56 71.72
N PRO A 87 149.27 76.43 73.07
CA PRO A 87 148.10 76.18 73.94
C PRO A 87 147.83 77.30 75.00
N VAL A 88 146.88 77.04 75.91
CA VAL A 88 146.91 77.29 77.39
C VAL A 88 145.77 78.15 78.01
N MET A 89 144.78 77.42 78.53
CA MET A 89 144.15 77.49 79.87
C MET A 89 143.41 78.77 80.33
N GLY A 90 142.10 78.78 80.07
CA GLY A 90 141.10 79.63 80.75
C GLY A 90 139.64 79.17 80.56
N GLN A 91 139.37 78.29 79.59
CA GLN A 91 138.03 77.87 79.14
C GLN A 91 137.43 76.66 79.90
N ASN A 92 138.19 76.01 80.79
CA ASN A 92 137.80 74.71 81.37
C ASN A 92 136.54 74.73 82.25
N THR A 93 136.19 75.87 82.85
CA THR A 93 134.98 75.97 83.70
C THR A 93 133.70 76.13 82.89
N ASP A 94 133.77 76.86 81.77
CA ASP A 94 132.62 77.06 80.87
C ASP A 94 132.35 75.80 80.04
N PHE A 95 133.39 75.05 79.66
CA PHE A 95 133.24 73.74 79.03
C PHE A 95 132.48 72.75 79.94
N LEU A 96 132.76 72.70 81.25
CA LEU A 96 132.07 71.77 82.17
C LEU A 96 130.58 72.08 82.35
N LEU A 97 130.18 73.36 82.33
CA LEU A 97 128.77 73.77 82.39
C LEU A 97 128.05 73.44 81.09
N LEU A 98 128.70 73.68 79.95
CA LEU A 98 128.19 73.31 78.63
C LEU A 98 128.00 71.79 78.50
N PHE A 99 128.95 70.98 78.98
CA PHE A 99 128.82 69.52 79.01
C PHE A 99 127.60 69.08 79.83
N ARG A 100 127.40 69.63 81.03
CA ARG A 100 126.20 69.32 81.84
C ARG A 100 124.90 69.76 81.18
N GLN A 101 124.91 70.83 80.40
CA GLN A 101 123.75 71.26 79.63
C GLN A 101 123.48 70.29 78.47
N LYS A 102 124.50 69.93 77.70
CA LYS A 102 124.40 68.94 76.62
C LYS A 102 123.99 67.55 77.13
N GLU A 103 124.44 67.13 78.31
CA GLU A 103 123.98 65.90 78.96
C GLU A 103 122.48 65.97 79.33
N LYS A 104 122.00 67.10 79.85
CA LYS A 104 120.57 67.32 80.11
C LYS A 104 119.76 67.31 78.82
N ASP A 105 120.25 67.96 77.77
CA ASP A 105 119.57 68.02 76.47
C ASP A 105 119.53 66.65 75.79
N LEU A 106 120.61 65.86 75.86
CA LEU A 106 120.62 64.46 75.42
C LEU A 106 119.61 63.61 76.18
N VAL A 107 119.54 63.75 77.51
CA VAL A 107 118.55 63.06 78.33
C VAL A 107 117.13 63.51 77.98
N LEU A 108 116.90 64.79 77.72
CA LEU A 108 115.60 65.31 77.29
C LEU A 108 115.23 64.82 75.88
N ALA A 109 116.15 64.80 74.93
CA ALA A 109 115.96 64.24 73.60
C ALA A 109 115.66 62.74 73.65
N ALA A 110 116.34 61.98 74.52
CA ALA A 110 116.04 60.57 74.75
C ALA A 110 114.67 60.36 75.40
N LYS A 111 114.27 61.24 76.34
CA LYS A 111 112.92 61.21 76.94
C LYS A 111 111.84 61.55 75.93
N LEU A 112 112.08 62.54 75.06
CA LEU A 112 111.16 62.93 73.99
C LEU A 112 111.08 61.83 72.92
N GLY A 113 112.22 61.25 72.53
CA GLY A 113 112.30 60.09 71.65
C GLY A 113 111.56 58.88 72.24
N LYS A 114 111.71 58.62 73.54
CA LYS A 114 110.95 57.58 74.23
C LYS A 114 109.45 57.86 74.23
N ALA A 115 109.02 59.08 74.55
CA ALA A 115 107.61 59.46 74.50
C ALA A 115 107.02 59.38 73.08
N LEU A 116 107.80 59.75 72.06
CA LEU A 116 107.43 59.58 70.66
C LEU A 116 107.34 58.09 70.27
N LEU A 117 108.27 57.25 70.72
CA LEU A 117 108.21 55.81 70.51
C LEU A 117 106.99 55.18 71.20
N GLU A 118 106.69 55.57 72.45
CA GLU A 118 105.49 55.12 73.18
C GLU A 118 104.21 55.56 72.46
N ARG A 119 104.14 56.82 72.01
CA ARG A 119 103.00 57.32 71.22
C ARG A 119 102.87 56.59 69.88
N ASN A 120 103.97 56.34 69.18
CA ASN A 120 103.96 55.55 67.95
C ASN A 120 103.51 54.12 68.21
N GLN A 121 104.00 53.47 69.28
CA GLN A 121 103.54 52.13 69.69
C GLN A 121 102.04 52.10 69.99
N ASP A 122 101.50 53.11 70.67
CA ASP A 122 100.07 53.19 70.97
C ASP A 122 99.24 53.48 69.72
N LEU A 123 99.74 54.30 68.79
CA LEU A 123 99.15 54.46 67.46
C LEU A 123 99.15 53.13 66.70
N THR A 124 100.25 52.38 66.69
CA THR A 124 100.32 51.05 66.07
C THR A 124 99.31 50.09 66.69
N LYS A 125 99.19 50.04 68.02
CA LYS A 125 98.16 49.23 68.70
C LYS A 125 96.74 49.67 68.33
N GLN A 126 96.49 50.98 68.15
CA GLN A 126 95.19 51.49 67.70
C GLN A 126 94.90 51.09 66.26
N TYR A 127 95.88 51.19 65.35
CA TYR A 127 95.76 50.70 63.98
C TYR A 127 95.53 49.20 63.93
N GLU A 128 96.24 48.41 64.74
CA GLU A 128 96.03 46.97 64.84
C GLU A 128 94.62 46.62 65.35
N LYS A 129 94.11 47.35 66.36
CA LYS A 129 92.73 47.17 66.85
C LYS A 129 91.71 47.52 65.78
N MET A 130 91.86 48.68 65.14
CA MET A 130 90.98 49.09 64.04
C MET A 130 91.01 48.07 62.90
N ASN A 131 92.20 47.57 62.53
CA ASN A 131 92.35 46.58 61.48
C ASN A 131 91.71 45.23 61.86
N LYS A 132 91.80 44.82 63.13
CA LYS A 132 91.07 43.65 63.66
C LYS A 132 89.56 43.86 63.57
N ASP A 133 89.04 44.99 64.06
CA ASP A 133 87.61 45.30 63.99
C ASP A 133 87.09 45.38 62.54
N LEU A 134 87.90 45.87 61.60
CA LEU A 134 87.57 45.88 60.17
C LEU A 134 87.56 44.48 59.58
N ASN A 135 88.56 43.64 59.89
CA ASN A 135 88.60 42.26 59.45
C ASN A 135 87.41 41.46 60.02
N ASP A 136 87.10 41.62 61.30
CA ASP A 136 85.93 40.96 61.92
C ASP A 136 84.66 41.37 61.17
N LYS A 137 84.45 42.66 60.89
CA LYS A 137 83.29 43.13 60.11
C LYS A 137 83.26 42.55 58.69
N LEU A 138 84.41 42.43 58.03
CA LEU A 138 84.50 41.81 56.71
C LEU A 138 84.09 40.34 56.77
N GLU A 139 84.58 39.59 57.77
CA GLU A 139 84.19 38.19 57.97
C GLU A 139 82.69 38.03 58.23
N HIS A 140 82.08 38.90 59.05
CA HIS A 140 80.63 38.87 59.30
C HIS A 140 79.83 39.15 58.01
N LEU A 141 80.24 40.15 57.23
CA LEU A 141 79.57 40.46 55.95
C LEU A 141 79.75 39.33 54.93
N GLU A 142 80.90 38.68 54.90
CA GLU A 142 81.12 37.50 54.07
C GLU A 142 80.21 36.34 54.49
N GLN A 143 80.10 36.08 55.80
CA GLN A 143 79.19 35.07 56.35
C GLN A 143 77.73 35.37 55.98
N GLU A 144 77.25 36.59 56.23
CA GLU A 144 75.88 37.01 55.87
C GLU A 144 75.62 36.87 54.37
N LYS A 145 76.59 37.25 53.53
CA LYS A 145 76.51 37.09 52.07
C LYS A 145 76.39 35.62 51.69
N HIS A 146 77.18 34.73 52.30
CA HIS A 146 77.10 33.28 52.07
C HIS A 146 75.79 32.69 52.60
N GLU A 147 75.26 33.18 53.71
CA GLU A 147 73.94 32.79 54.22
C GLU A 147 72.80 33.24 53.31
N LEU A 148 72.82 34.49 52.85
CA LEU A 148 71.80 35.03 51.96
C LEU A 148 71.80 34.31 50.61
N ARG A 149 72.97 34.03 50.04
CA ARG A 149 73.07 33.19 48.83
C ARG A 149 72.43 31.82 49.01
N ARG A 150 72.76 31.11 50.10
CA ARG A 150 72.14 29.82 50.41
C ARG A 150 70.63 29.92 50.62
N ARG A 151 70.15 30.98 51.28
CA ARG A 151 68.70 31.21 51.44
C ARG A 151 68.00 31.46 50.10
N LEU A 152 68.64 32.20 49.19
CA LEU A 152 68.13 32.41 47.84
C LEU A 152 68.12 31.11 47.04
N GLU A 153 69.22 30.36 47.02
CA GLU A 153 69.31 29.05 46.37
C GLU A 153 68.24 28.08 46.89
N ASN A 154 68.00 28.04 48.21
CA ASN A 154 66.92 27.23 48.79
C ASN A 154 65.54 27.67 48.32
N LYS A 155 65.29 28.99 48.24
CA LYS A 155 64.01 29.52 47.75
C LYS A 155 63.83 29.28 46.25
N GLU A 156 64.89 29.43 45.47
CA GLU A 156 64.91 29.08 44.05
C GLU A 156 64.61 27.59 43.85
N GLY A 157 65.18 26.70 44.68
CA GLY A 157 64.85 25.28 44.71
C GLY A 157 63.38 25.02 45.01
N GLU A 158 62.83 25.58 46.09
CA GLU A 158 61.41 25.43 46.44
C GLU A 158 60.47 25.95 45.33
N TRP A 159 60.83 27.03 44.64
CA TRP A 159 60.06 27.54 43.49
C TRP A 159 60.23 26.65 42.26
N GLY A 160 61.43 26.12 42.02
CA GLY A 160 61.68 25.12 40.99
C GLY A 160 60.82 23.87 41.19
N ASP A 161 60.73 23.35 42.42
CA ASP A 161 59.89 22.21 42.78
C ASP A 161 58.39 22.51 42.53
N ARG A 162 57.89 23.67 42.98
CA ARG A 162 56.49 24.09 42.72
C ARG A 162 56.19 24.25 41.24
N VAL A 163 57.13 24.78 40.46
CA VAL A 163 56.99 24.90 39.01
C VAL A 163 56.96 23.52 38.38
N ALA A 164 57.83 22.60 38.79
CA ALA A 164 57.83 21.22 38.31
C ALA A 164 56.53 20.48 38.65
N GLU A 165 56.00 20.63 39.86
CA GLU A 165 54.69 20.09 40.25
C GLU A 165 53.59 20.61 39.32
N LEU A 166 53.50 21.93 39.12
CA LEU A 166 52.50 22.53 38.24
C LEU A 166 52.69 22.11 36.76
N GLU A 167 53.93 21.98 36.29
CA GLU A 167 54.22 21.46 34.96
C GLU A 167 53.72 20.01 34.80
N THR A 168 53.90 19.17 35.82
CA THR A 168 53.38 17.79 35.81
C THR A 168 51.85 17.76 35.86
N ASP A 169 51.21 18.63 36.65
CA ASP A 169 49.74 18.72 36.72
C ASP A 169 49.16 19.18 35.38
N VAL A 170 49.79 20.17 34.73
CA VAL A 170 49.38 20.63 33.38
C VAL A 170 49.53 19.49 32.37
N GLN A 171 50.63 18.74 32.39
CA GLN A 171 50.82 17.58 31.52
C GLN A 171 49.79 16.48 31.78
N GLN A 172 49.44 16.23 33.05
CA GLN A 172 48.42 15.25 33.43
C GLN A 172 47.03 15.67 32.93
N LEU A 173 46.63 16.92 33.17
CA LEU A 173 45.35 17.47 32.71
C LEU A 173 45.25 17.50 31.18
N GLN A 174 46.35 17.82 30.48
CA GLN A 174 46.42 17.72 29.02
C GLN A 174 46.22 16.28 28.56
N GLY A 175 46.90 15.32 29.17
CA GLY A 175 46.72 13.89 28.87
C GLY A 175 45.29 13.39 29.17
N GLU A 176 44.67 13.84 30.26
CA GLU A 176 43.27 13.50 30.59
C GLU A 176 42.29 14.10 29.59
N LEU A 177 42.49 15.37 29.20
CA LEU A 177 41.70 16.02 28.18
C LEU A 177 41.79 15.26 26.84
N GLU A 178 42.99 14.89 26.40
CA GLU A 178 43.19 14.11 25.18
C GLU A 178 42.49 12.74 25.26
N ARG A 179 42.61 12.02 26.38
CA ARG A 179 41.90 10.74 26.61
C ARG A 179 40.39 10.92 26.52
N HIS A 180 39.83 11.94 27.17
CA HIS A 180 38.39 12.23 27.10
C HIS A 180 37.95 12.60 25.69
N GLN A 181 38.74 13.39 24.95
CA GLN A 181 38.41 13.71 23.57
C GLN A 181 38.45 12.46 22.67
N VAL A 182 39.40 11.55 22.87
CA VAL A 182 39.45 10.28 22.13
C VAL A 182 38.23 9.41 22.47
N GLN A 183 37.89 9.26 23.75
CA GLN A 183 36.72 8.51 24.21
C GLN A 183 35.41 9.07 23.63
N LEU A 184 35.25 10.40 23.58
CA LEU A 184 34.08 11.01 22.96
C LEU A 184 34.00 10.71 21.46
N ARG A 185 35.12 10.82 20.74
CA ARG A 185 35.17 10.47 19.32
C ARG A 185 34.88 8.99 19.07
N GLU A 186 35.36 8.09 19.93
CA GLU A 186 35.04 6.66 19.87
C GLU A 186 33.55 6.42 20.14
N ALA A 187 32.99 7.00 21.20
CA ALA A 187 31.57 6.88 21.51
C ALA A 187 30.68 7.42 20.37
N ASP A 188 31.08 8.51 19.70
CA ASP A 188 30.33 9.04 18.56
C ASP A 188 30.46 8.16 17.30
N ARG A 189 31.61 7.50 17.09
CA ARG A 189 31.74 6.45 16.08
C ARG A 189 30.84 5.28 16.39
N ASP A 190 30.82 4.80 17.62
CA ASP A 190 29.97 3.68 18.04
C ASP A 190 28.49 4.02 17.87
N LYS A 191 28.05 5.20 18.31
CA LYS A 191 26.70 5.71 18.05
C LYS A 191 26.37 5.74 16.56
N SER A 192 27.29 6.25 15.74
CA SER A 192 27.10 6.31 14.28
C SER A 192 27.00 4.92 13.66
N THR A 193 27.79 3.96 14.12
CA THR A 193 27.70 2.56 13.68
C THR A 193 26.37 1.92 14.08
N ALA A 194 25.91 2.12 15.31
CA ALA A 194 24.62 1.63 15.78
C ALA A 194 23.45 2.25 15.00
N ILE A 195 23.50 3.56 14.72
CA ILE A 195 22.49 4.24 13.89
C ILE A 195 22.45 3.65 12.47
N ARG A 196 23.62 3.41 11.86
CA ARG A 196 23.72 2.78 10.54
C ARG A 196 23.16 1.35 10.54
N GLU A 197 23.46 0.55 11.56
CA GLU A 197 22.94 -0.82 11.67
C GLU A 197 21.42 -0.83 11.84
N LEU A 198 20.88 0.06 12.68
CA LEU A 198 19.42 0.21 12.85
C LEU A 198 18.75 0.72 11.57
N SER A 199 19.38 1.64 10.83
CA SER A 199 18.83 2.14 9.56
C SER A 199 18.85 1.08 8.48
N GLU A 200 19.92 0.28 8.38
CA GLU A 200 20.00 -0.88 7.49
C GLU A 200 18.94 -1.94 7.83
N GLN A 201 18.74 -2.23 9.13
CA GLN A 201 17.69 -3.15 9.57
C GLN A 201 16.30 -2.63 9.20
N ASN A 202 16.02 -1.34 9.45
CA ASN A 202 14.76 -0.72 9.07
C ASN A 202 14.55 -0.75 7.54
N HIS A 203 15.59 -0.49 6.75
CA HIS A 203 15.50 -0.58 5.30
C HIS A 203 15.16 -2.01 4.84
N ARG A 204 15.84 -3.04 5.39
CA ARG A 204 15.55 -4.45 5.09
C ARG A 204 14.11 -4.82 5.44
N LEU A 205 13.60 -4.38 6.59
CA LEU A 205 12.20 -4.61 7.00
C LEU A 205 11.21 -3.90 6.07
N LEU A 206 11.50 -2.67 5.66
CA LEU A 206 10.68 -1.94 4.69
C LEU A 206 10.66 -2.64 3.33
N GLU A 207 11.80 -3.14 2.85
CA GLU A 207 11.82 -3.91 1.61
C GLU A 207 11.05 -5.23 1.74
N GLN A 208 11.14 -5.93 2.87
CA GLN A 208 10.34 -7.14 3.12
C GLN A 208 8.84 -6.83 3.12
N LEU A 209 8.44 -5.73 3.74
CA LEU A 209 7.06 -5.25 3.72
C LEU A 209 6.62 -4.92 2.29
N ASN A 210 7.42 -4.19 1.52
CA ASN A 210 7.12 -3.85 0.13
C ASN A 210 7.02 -5.09 -0.77
N ARG A 211 7.86 -6.11 -0.56
CA ARG A 211 7.74 -7.39 -1.26
C ARG A 211 6.45 -8.11 -0.88
N ALA A 212 6.07 -8.10 0.40
CA ALA A 212 4.83 -8.71 0.86
C ALA A 212 3.58 -7.99 0.31
N THR A 213 3.57 -6.66 0.29
CA THR A 213 2.46 -5.87 -0.29
C THR A 213 2.35 -6.05 -1.80
N GLU A 214 3.47 -6.19 -2.51
CA GLU A 214 3.47 -6.50 -3.94
C GLU A 214 2.91 -7.91 -4.22
N VAL A 215 3.29 -8.91 -3.42
CA VAL A 215 2.69 -10.26 -3.50
C VAL A 215 1.20 -10.22 -3.17
N GLU A 216 0.78 -9.47 -2.15
CA GLU A 216 -0.64 -9.29 -1.82
C GLU A 216 -1.41 -8.61 -2.97
N ARG A 217 -0.82 -7.61 -3.62
CA ARG A 217 -1.38 -6.97 -4.81
C ARG A 217 -1.53 -7.96 -5.96
N GLN A 218 -0.52 -8.80 -6.21
CA GLN A 218 -0.57 -9.84 -7.24
C GLN A 218 -1.62 -10.92 -6.94
N LEU A 219 -1.74 -11.36 -5.69
CA LEU A 219 -2.79 -12.29 -5.28
C LEU A 219 -4.17 -11.65 -5.40
N SER A 220 -4.31 -10.36 -5.07
CA SER A 220 -5.55 -9.61 -5.20
C SER A 220 -5.98 -9.48 -6.66
N THR A 221 -5.05 -9.21 -7.58
CA THR A 221 -5.36 -9.18 -9.02
C THR A 221 -5.75 -10.57 -9.53
N GLN A 222 -5.05 -11.63 -9.11
CA GLN A 222 -5.42 -13.01 -9.47
C GLN A 222 -6.82 -13.38 -8.94
N VAL A 223 -7.16 -13.01 -7.71
CA VAL A 223 -8.51 -13.23 -7.14
C VAL A 223 -9.57 -12.46 -7.93
N ASN A 224 -9.29 -11.23 -8.34
CA ASN A 224 -10.22 -10.45 -9.17
C ASN A 224 -10.40 -11.09 -10.55
N LEU A 225 -9.33 -11.52 -11.21
CA LEU A 225 -9.42 -12.25 -12.49
C LEU A 225 -10.24 -13.53 -12.35
N LEU A 226 -10.01 -14.34 -11.32
CA LEU A 226 -10.80 -15.55 -11.06
C LEU A 226 -12.27 -15.24 -10.74
N ARG A 227 -12.55 -14.13 -10.05
CA ARG A 227 -13.92 -13.66 -9.80
C ARG A 227 -14.61 -13.26 -11.11
N ASP A 228 -13.90 -12.57 -11.99
CA ASP A 228 -14.43 -12.17 -13.29
C ASP A 228 -14.64 -13.40 -14.20
N ASP A 229 -13.72 -14.35 -14.24
CA ASP A 229 -13.90 -15.65 -14.91
C ASP A 229 -15.15 -16.39 -14.39
N PHE A 230 -15.37 -16.38 -13.07
CA PHE A 230 -16.55 -17.01 -12.49
C PHE A 230 -17.83 -16.23 -12.83
N ARG A 231 -17.78 -14.90 -12.88
CA ARG A 231 -18.90 -14.06 -13.32
C ARG A 231 -19.24 -14.33 -14.78
N GLU A 232 -18.25 -14.42 -15.66
CA GLU A 232 -18.44 -14.76 -17.08
C GLU A 232 -19.03 -16.18 -17.26
N LYS A 233 -18.49 -17.16 -16.53
CA LYS A 233 -19.07 -18.52 -16.48
C LYS A 233 -20.50 -18.50 -15.96
N SER A 234 -20.81 -17.75 -14.90
CA SER A 234 -22.17 -17.61 -14.40
C SER A 234 -23.10 -16.96 -15.42
N VAL A 235 -22.65 -15.89 -16.08
CA VAL A 235 -23.42 -15.19 -17.13
C VAL A 235 -23.66 -16.12 -18.33
N SER A 236 -22.64 -16.83 -18.82
CA SER A 236 -22.80 -17.80 -19.91
C SER A 236 -23.70 -18.97 -19.50
N THR A 237 -23.58 -19.51 -18.28
CA THR A 237 -24.51 -20.55 -17.80
C THR A 237 -25.94 -20.03 -17.71
N ASN A 238 -26.15 -18.78 -17.28
CA ASN A 238 -27.46 -18.15 -17.26
C ASN A 238 -28.00 -17.96 -18.68
N GLN A 239 -27.16 -17.58 -19.66
CA GLN A 239 -27.54 -17.50 -21.07
C GLN A 239 -27.91 -18.88 -21.65
N HIS A 240 -27.20 -19.95 -21.28
CA HIS A 240 -27.56 -21.30 -21.68
C HIS A 240 -28.87 -21.75 -21.01
N MET A 241 -29.08 -21.39 -19.74
CA MET A 241 -30.32 -21.66 -19.03
C MET A 241 -31.50 -21.00 -19.72
N THR A 242 -31.43 -19.71 -20.03
CA THR A 242 -32.53 -18.99 -20.71
C THR A 242 -32.79 -19.53 -22.12
N ARG A 243 -31.75 -19.91 -22.88
CA ARG A 243 -31.90 -20.61 -24.17
C ARG A 243 -32.58 -21.98 -24.01
N LEU A 244 -32.27 -22.70 -22.94
CA LEU A 244 -32.87 -23.99 -22.66
C LEU A 244 -34.34 -23.84 -22.23
N GLU A 245 -34.66 -22.83 -21.43
CA GLU A 245 -36.03 -22.45 -21.08
C GLU A 245 -36.85 -22.07 -22.32
N SER A 246 -36.28 -21.31 -23.27
CA SER A 246 -36.97 -20.97 -24.52
C SER A 246 -37.22 -22.19 -25.40
N LEU A 247 -36.23 -23.09 -25.54
CA LEU A 247 -36.43 -24.34 -26.29
C LEU A 247 -37.43 -25.28 -25.60
N GLN A 248 -37.43 -25.34 -24.27
CA GLN A 248 -38.43 -26.08 -23.52
C GLN A 248 -39.84 -25.51 -23.75
N ALA A 249 -40.00 -24.19 -23.79
CA ALA A 249 -41.26 -23.55 -24.13
C ALA A 249 -41.71 -23.88 -25.56
N GLU A 250 -40.79 -23.85 -26.53
CA GLU A 250 -41.06 -24.24 -27.92
C GLU A 250 -41.50 -25.71 -28.03
N ILE A 251 -40.79 -26.63 -27.36
CA ILE A 251 -41.16 -28.06 -27.32
C ILE A 251 -42.55 -28.24 -26.71
N LYS A 252 -42.87 -27.52 -25.63
CA LYS A 252 -44.21 -27.56 -25.02
C LYS A 252 -45.28 -27.11 -26.02
N MET A 253 -45.09 -25.96 -26.67
CA MET A 253 -46.00 -25.46 -27.70
C MET A 253 -46.18 -26.47 -28.86
N LEU A 254 -45.09 -27.06 -29.35
CA LEU A 254 -45.15 -28.07 -30.41
C LEU A 254 -45.84 -29.35 -29.94
N SER A 255 -45.64 -29.76 -28.69
CA SER A 255 -46.31 -30.93 -28.11
C SER A 255 -47.81 -30.70 -27.91
N GLU A 256 -48.21 -29.49 -27.52
CA GLU A 256 -49.62 -29.09 -27.42
C GLU A 256 -50.24 -29.08 -28.81
N ARG A 257 -49.56 -28.53 -29.82
CA ARG A 257 -50.02 -28.55 -31.20
C ARG A 257 -50.14 -29.97 -31.77
N LYS A 258 -49.19 -30.85 -31.44
CA LYS A 258 -49.26 -32.28 -31.81
C LYS A 258 -50.48 -32.94 -31.18
N ARG A 259 -50.74 -32.70 -29.89
CA ARG A 259 -51.92 -33.21 -29.19
C ARG A 259 -53.22 -32.70 -29.82
N GLU A 260 -53.31 -31.42 -30.16
CA GLU A 260 -54.47 -30.87 -30.86
C GLU A 260 -54.72 -31.55 -32.21
N LEU A 261 -53.66 -31.80 -32.98
CA LEU A 261 -53.76 -32.51 -34.26
C LEU A 261 -54.14 -33.98 -34.06
N GLU A 262 -53.63 -34.65 -33.03
CA GLU A 262 -54.03 -36.00 -32.66
C GLU A 262 -55.52 -36.06 -32.26
N ASP A 263 -55.99 -35.10 -31.47
CA ASP A 263 -57.39 -34.96 -31.07
C ASP A 263 -58.29 -34.72 -32.32
N GLN A 264 -57.85 -33.88 -33.26
CA GLN A 264 -58.55 -33.67 -34.55
C GLN A 264 -58.60 -34.94 -35.41
N VAL A 265 -57.51 -35.69 -35.50
CA VAL A 265 -57.48 -36.96 -36.23
C VAL A 265 -58.43 -37.97 -35.59
N ASN A 266 -58.43 -38.08 -34.26
CA ASN A 266 -59.35 -38.98 -33.55
C ASN A 266 -60.81 -38.61 -33.79
N ALA A 267 -61.17 -37.33 -33.75
CA ALA A 267 -62.52 -36.87 -34.06
C ALA A 267 -62.94 -37.25 -35.50
N VAL A 268 -62.04 -37.09 -36.48
CA VAL A 268 -62.30 -37.50 -37.86
C VAL A 268 -62.40 -39.03 -38.00
N LEU A 269 -61.64 -39.80 -37.21
CA LEU A 269 -61.77 -41.26 -37.17
C LEU A 269 -63.13 -41.67 -36.59
N GLU A 270 -63.57 -41.05 -35.49
CA GLU A 270 -64.90 -41.29 -34.91
C GLU A 270 -66.02 -40.95 -35.92
N GLU A 271 -65.92 -39.81 -36.62
CA GLU A 271 -66.85 -39.46 -37.70
C GLU A 271 -66.84 -40.49 -38.83
N ASN A 272 -65.66 -41.00 -39.23
CA ASN A 272 -65.57 -42.06 -40.24
C ASN A 272 -66.18 -43.38 -39.75
N GLU A 273 -66.01 -43.76 -38.49
CA GLU A 273 -66.65 -44.93 -37.90
C GLU A 273 -68.18 -44.77 -37.90
N LEU A 274 -68.69 -43.59 -37.53
CA LEU A 274 -70.13 -43.29 -37.61
C LEU A 274 -70.63 -43.38 -39.05
N LEU A 275 -69.93 -42.77 -40.00
CA LEU A 275 -70.28 -42.88 -41.43
C LEU A 275 -70.24 -44.33 -41.91
N GLN A 276 -69.23 -45.10 -41.51
CA GLN A 276 -69.12 -46.52 -41.86
C GLN A 276 -70.31 -47.32 -41.30
N ASN A 277 -70.71 -47.07 -40.05
CA ASN A 277 -71.91 -47.67 -39.47
C ASN A 277 -73.17 -47.30 -40.28
N THR A 278 -73.35 -46.02 -40.66
CA THR A 278 -74.50 -45.63 -41.50
C THR A 278 -74.46 -46.30 -42.88
N VAL A 279 -73.27 -46.50 -43.46
CA VAL A 279 -73.12 -47.22 -44.74
C VAL A 279 -73.47 -48.69 -44.56
N ASP A 280 -73.07 -49.32 -43.46
CA ASP A 280 -73.40 -50.71 -43.17
C ASP A 280 -74.91 -50.88 -42.89
N ASP A 281 -75.55 -49.96 -42.16
CA ASP A 281 -77.02 -49.92 -42.01
C ASP A 281 -77.73 -49.79 -43.37
N LEU A 282 -77.24 -48.92 -44.26
CA LEU A 282 -77.77 -48.77 -45.62
C LEU A 282 -77.55 -50.03 -46.47
N ARG A 283 -76.41 -50.72 -46.32
CA ARG A 283 -76.13 -52.00 -46.98
C ARG A 283 -77.09 -53.08 -46.48
N GLU A 284 -77.32 -53.19 -45.17
CA GLU A 284 -78.29 -54.12 -44.59
C GLU A 284 -79.72 -53.82 -45.07
N GLY A 285 -80.12 -52.55 -45.06
CA GLY A 285 -81.40 -52.10 -45.61
C GLY A 285 -81.55 -52.47 -47.09
N THR A 286 -80.49 -52.32 -47.88
CA THR A 286 -80.47 -52.74 -49.29
C THR A 286 -80.63 -54.26 -49.41
N LEU A 287 -79.92 -55.07 -48.61
CA LEU A 287 -80.07 -56.54 -48.60
C LEU A 287 -81.49 -56.98 -48.23
N VAL A 288 -82.15 -56.30 -47.29
CA VAL A 288 -83.55 -56.57 -46.93
C VAL A 288 -84.48 -56.23 -48.09
N LEU A 289 -84.31 -55.06 -48.71
CA LEU A 289 -85.09 -54.66 -49.88
C LEU A 289 -84.89 -55.62 -51.06
N GLU A 290 -83.66 -56.07 -51.30
CA GLU A 290 -83.36 -57.09 -52.30
C GLU A 290 -84.08 -58.40 -51.99
N LYS A 291 -84.06 -58.88 -50.74
CA LYS A 291 -84.82 -60.09 -50.35
C LYS A 291 -86.32 -59.90 -50.56
N GLN A 292 -86.89 -58.77 -50.14
CA GLN A 292 -88.30 -58.45 -50.36
C GLN A 292 -88.64 -58.38 -51.86
N TYR A 293 -87.77 -57.79 -52.67
CA TYR A 293 -87.92 -57.78 -54.13
C TYR A 293 -87.94 -59.20 -54.70
N HIS A 294 -87.00 -60.06 -54.31
CA HIS A 294 -86.97 -61.46 -54.73
C HIS A 294 -88.21 -62.25 -54.28
N GLU A 295 -88.67 -62.04 -53.05
CA GLU A 295 -89.92 -62.63 -52.53
C GLU A 295 -91.14 -62.15 -53.33
N LYS A 296 -91.24 -60.86 -53.66
CA LYS A 296 -92.32 -60.31 -54.48
C LYS A 296 -92.28 -60.83 -55.91
N VAL A 297 -91.09 -60.96 -56.49
CA VAL A 297 -90.91 -61.60 -57.81
C VAL A 297 -91.36 -63.07 -57.76
N LEU A 298 -91.04 -63.80 -56.69
CA LEU A 298 -91.50 -65.17 -56.49
C LEU A 298 -93.02 -65.25 -56.31
N GLN A 299 -93.63 -64.36 -55.53
CA GLN A 299 -95.08 -64.25 -55.36
C GLN A 299 -95.79 -63.93 -56.69
N LEU A 300 -95.25 -63.00 -57.48
CA LEU A 300 -95.76 -62.70 -58.82
C LEU A 300 -95.66 -63.92 -59.74
N ARG A 301 -94.56 -64.69 -59.66
CA ARG A 301 -94.40 -65.92 -60.42
C ARG A 301 -95.39 -67.00 -59.99
N GLN A 302 -95.64 -67.14 -58.69
CA GLN A 302 -96.65 -68.07 -58.16
C GLN A 302 -98.06 -67.68 -58.63
N SER A 303 -98.45 -66.42 -58.49
CA SER A 303 -99.76 -65.95 -58.96
C SER A 303 -99.91 -66.05 -60.47
N GLN A 304 -98.82 -65.89 -61.24
CA GLN A 304 -98.80 -66.18 -62.68
C GLN A 304 -99.09 -67.65 -62.98
N LEU A 305 -98.49 -68.60 -62.24
CA LEU A 305 -98.75 -70.03 -62.39
C LEU A 305 -100.19 -70.39 -61.98
N GLU A 306 -100.68 -69.88 -60.85
CA GLU A 306 -102.07 -70.06 -60.40
C GLU A 306 -103.06 -69.48 -61.43
N LEU A 307 -102.80 -68.29 -61.98
CA LEU A 307 -103.59 -67.72 -63.07
C LEU A 307 -103.56 -68.60 -64.31
N GLN A 308 -102.42 -69.23 -64.63
CA GLN A 308 -102.33 -70.16 -65.74
C GLN A 308 -103.17 -71.42 -65.48
N GLU A 309 -103.12 -71.99 -64.27
CA GLU A 309 -103.95 -73.13 -63.86
C GLU A 309 -105.44 -72.77 -63.89
N VAL A 310 -105.82 -71.62 -63.35
CA VAL A 310 -107.20 -71.11 -63.42
C VAL A 310 -107.62 -70.89 -64.87
N ARG A 311 -106.79 -70.28 -65.71
CA ARG A 311 -107.07 -70.13 -67.15
C ARG A 311 -107.25 -71.49 -67.83
N VAL A 312 -106.43 -72.49 -67.49
CA VAL A 312 -106.58 -73.85 -68.01
C VAL A 312 -107.86 -74.50 -67.50
N SER A 313 -108.19 -74.37 -66.21
CA SER A 313 -109.44 -74.89 -65.64
C SER A 313 -110.68 -74.18 -66.22
N HIS A 314 -110.60 -72.87 -66.47
CA HIS A 314 -111.62 -72.10 -67.17
C HIS A 314 -111.74 -72.55 -68.61
N ARG A 315 -110.64 -72.86 -69.31
CA ARG A 315 -110.72 -73.49 -70.64
C ARG A 315 -111.39 -74.87 -70.60
N HIS A 316 -111.10 -75.70 -69.59
CA HIS A 316 -111.76 -77.00 -69.44
C HIS A 316 -113.25 -76.86 -69.08
N LEU A 317 -113.62 -75.92 -68.21
CA LEU A 317 -115.00 -75.60 -67.89
C LEU A 317 -115.72 -74.96 -69.07
N SER A 318 -115.06 -74.09 -69.83
CA SER A 318 -115.61 -73.53 -71.07
C SER A 318 -115.77 -74.62 -72.12
N ALA A 319 -114.86 -75.58 -72.24
CA ALA A 319 -115.05 -76.76 -73.09
C ALA A 319 -116.20 -77.63 -72.61
N ARG A 320 -116.39 -77.81 -71.29
CA ARG A 320 -117.60 -78.48 -70.74
C ARG A 320 -118.87 -77.66 -70.93
N PHE A 321 -118.79 -76.35 -70.83
CA PHE A 321 -119.90 -75.47 -71.16
C PHE A 321 -120.19 -75.58 -72.65
N GLU A 322 -119.19 -75.60 -73.53
CA GLU A 322 -119.34 -75.89 -74.95
C GLU A 322 -119.95 -77.27 -75.16
N GLU A 323 -119.55 -78.33 -74.44
CA GLU A 323 -120.23 -79.64 -74.45
C GLU A 323 -121.70 -79.51 -73.99
N PHE A 324 -122.01 -78.78 -72.91
CA PHE A 324 -123.39 -78.49 -72.47
C PHE A 324 -124.17 -77.59 -73.44
N THR A 325 -123.47 -76.73 -74.20
CA THR A 325 -124.05 -75.83 -75.20
C THR A 325 -124.30 -76.61 -76.49
N GLU A 326 -123.41 -77.55 -76.84
CA GLU A 326 -123.53 -78.53 -77.91
C GLU A 326 -124.64 -79.54 -77.58
N GLU A 327 -124.77 -80.00 -76.33
CA GLU A 327 -125.89 -80.82 -75.82
C GLU A 327 -127.22 -80.07 -75.80
N ARG A 328 -127.19 -78.73 -75.69
CA ARG A 328 -128.38 -77.85 -75.78
C ARG A 328 -128.69 -77.37 -77.21
N SER A 329 -127.85 -77.69 -78.20
CA SER A 329 -127.94 -77.14 -79.57
C SER A 329 -128.74 -77.97 -80.58
N LEU A 330 -129.43 -79.05 -80.16
CA LEU A 330 -130.42 -79.78 -80.98
C LEU A 330 -131.88 -79.65 -80.50
N GLN A 331 -132.26 -78.49 -79.93
CA GLN A 331 -133.66 -78.03 -79.92
C GLN A 331 -133.73 -76.49 -79.83
N GLY A 332 -134.27 -75.86 -80.88
CA GLY A 332 -134.17 -74.42 -81.11
C GLY A 332 -135.10 -73.52 -80.29
N LEU A 333 -134.73 -72.22 -80.21
CA LEU A 333 -135.50 -71.02 -80.60
C LEU A 333 -134.70 -69.73 -80.25
N SER A 334 -134.72 -68.75 -81.16
CA SER A 334 -134.29 -67.32 -81.09
C SER A 334 -135.16 -66.52 -80.06
N PRO A 335 -134.93 -65.24 -79.62
CA PRO A 335 -134.19 -64.08 -80.22
C PRO A 335 -133.48 -63.05 -79.26
N HIS A 336 -132.92 -61.97 -79.85
CA HIS A 336 -132.36 -60.66 -79.36
C HIS A 336 -133.37 -59.79 -78.52
N PRO A 337 -133.20 -58.49 -78.07
CA PRO A 337 -132.10 -57.49 -77.82
C PRO A 337 -132.20 -56.65 -76.48
N ALA A 338 -131.42 -55.53 -76.37
CA ALA A 338 -131.65 -54.22 -75.65
C ALA A 338 -130.75 -53.92 -74.41
N SER A 339 -130.38 -52.70 -73.98
CA SER A 339 -130.76 -51.30 -74.26
C SER A 339 -129.69 -50.33 -73.70
N LEU A 340 -129.60 -49.13 -74.29
CA LEU A 340 -129.02 -47.88 -73.76
C LEU A 340 -129.65 -47.46 -72.41
N LEU A 341 -128.83 -47.02 -71.44
CA LEU A 341 -129.19 -46.06 -70.37
C LEU A 341 -127.94 -45.34 -69.82
N CYS A 342 -128.02 -44.00 -69.83
CA CYS A 342 -127.30 -42.99 -69.02
C CYS A 342 -126.06 -42.28 -69.59
N GLU A 343 -126.29 -41.48 -70.63
CA GLU A 343 -125.91 -40.05 -70.62
C GLU A 343 -127.13 -39.21 -70.16
N ILE A 344 -126.84 -38.01 -69.64
CA ILE A 344 -127.71 -36.87 -69.29
C ILE A 344 -128.24 -36.82 -67.84
N GLU A 345 -127.61 -35.97 -67.02
CA GLU A 345 -128.27 -34.95 -66.19
C GLU A 345 -127.22 -34.05 -65.51
N GLN A 346 -127.00 -32.84 -66.06
CA GLN A 346 -127.16 -31.54 -65.36
C GLN A 346 -126.49 -30.38 -66.12
N SER A 347 -127.32 -29.40 -66.46
CA SER A 347 -127.11 -28.25 -67.35
C SER A 347 -127.19 -26.91 -66.58
N MET A 348 -126.50 -25.90 -67.12
CA MET A 348 -126.88 -24.49 -67.32
C MET A 348 -127.87 -23.79 -66.36
N GLU A 349 -127.47 -22.62 -65.84
CA GLU A 349 -128.22 -21.35 -66.04
C GLU A 349 -127.46 -20.08 -65.55
N GLN A 350 -127.62 -18.98 -66.31
CA GLN A 350 -127.47 -17.54 -65.99
C GLN A 350 -126.04 -16.95 -65.85
N GLU A 351 -125.44 -16.18 -66.78
CA GLU A 351 -125.82 -15.39 -67.98
C GLU A 351 -126.60 -14.06 -67.83
N GLU A 352 -126.62 -13.40 -66.66
CA GLU A 352 -127.24 -12.05 -66.54
C GLU A 352 -126.42 -10.95 -65.82
N GLN A 353 -125.17 -11.18 -65.41
CA GLN A 353 -124.38 -10.17 -64.65
C GLN A 353 -123.25 -9.50 -65.47
N GLU A 354 -123.24 -9.64 -66.80
CA GLU A 354 -122.11 -9.18 -67.65
C GLU A 354 -122.13 -7.69 -68.07
N GLN A 355 -123.19 -6.91 -67.84
CA GLN A 355 -123.26 -5.54 -68.39
C GLN A 355 -122.81 -4.40 -67.45
N GLU A 356 -122.68 -4.60 -66.14
CA GLU A 356 -122.24 -3.52 -65.23
C GLU A 356 -120.71 -3.51 -65.00
N ARG A 357 -120.00 -4.53 -65.47
CA ARG A 357 -118.57 -4.75 -65.18
C ARG A 357 -117.60 -4.02 -66.13
N GLU A 358 -118.09 -3.44 -67.23
CA GLU A 358 -117.22 -2.83 -68.25
C GLU A 358 -116.95 -1.33 -68.05
N GLN A 359 -117.78 -0.61 -67.27
CA GLN A 359 -117.63 0.86 -67.11
C GLN A 359 -116.56 1.26 -66.07
N LEU A 360 -116.25 0.39 -65.10
CA LEU A 360 -115.19 0.58 -64.11
C LEU A 360 -113.78 0.22 -64.62
N ARG A 361 -113.66 -0.40 -65.81
CA ARG A 361 -112.39 -0.91 -66.35
C ARG A 361 -111.59 0.14 -67.15
N LEU A 362 -112.24 1.21 -67.61
CA LEU A 362 -111.62 2.30 -68.39
C LEU A 362 -110.82 3.30 -67.54
N GLN A 363 -111.24 3.58 -66.30
CA GLN A 363 -110.53 4.52 -65.41
C GLN A 363 -109.23 3.94 -64.83
N LEU A 364 -109.08 2.61 -64.80
CA LEU A 364 -107.87 1.96 -64.29
C LEU A 364 -106.70 1.98 -65.31
N TRP A 365 -107.02 2.10 -66.60
CA TRP A 365 -106.04 2.08 -67.69
C TRP A 365 -105.30 3.42 -67.84
N GLU A 366 -105.96 4.55 -67.58
CA GLU A 366 -105.32 5.88 -67.60
C GLU A 366 -104.28 6.07 -66.49
N ALA A 367 -104.52 5.53 -65.29
CA ALA A 367 -103.58 5.61 -64.17
C ALA A 367 -102.29 4.79 -64.41
N TYR A 368 -102.39 3.67 -65.11
CA TYR A 368 -101.26 2.81 -65.45
C TYR A 368 -100.32 3.44 -66.49
N CYS A 369 -100.85 4.18 -67.46
CA CYS A 369 -100.06 4.85 -68.50
C CYS A 369 -99.21 6.03 -67.96
N GLN A 370 -99.65 6.70 -66.89
CA GLN A 370 -98.92 7.83 -66.30
C GLN A 370 -97.68 7.40 -65.50
N VAL A 371 -97.72 6.24 -64.83
CA VAL A 371 -96.58 5.71 -64.05
C VAL A 371 -95.47 5.17 -64.96
N ARG A 372 -95.82 4.62 -66.13
CA ARG A 372 -94.83 4.10 -67.10
C ARG A 372 -94.01 5.21 -67.79
N SER A 373 -94.61 6.39 -67.97
CA SER A 373 -93.95 7.60 -68.49
C SER A 373 -92.86 8.13 -67.55
N LEU A 374 -93.11 8.15 -66.24
CA LEU A 374 -92.14 8.62 -65.23
C LEU A 374 -90.89 7.73 -65.12
N VAL A 375 -91.04 6.41 -65.29
CA VAL A 375 -89.92 5.44 -65.23
C VAL A 375 -89.00 5.53 -66.46
N SER A 376 -89.50 5.91 -67.64
CA SER A 376 -88.63 6.12 -68.82
C SER A 376 -87.84 7.42 -68.74
N HIS A 377 -88.36 8.46 -68.08
CA HIS A 377 -87.66 9.74 -67.90
C HIS A 377 -86.47 9.65 -66.94
N LEU A 378 -86.52 8.73 -65.96
CA LEU A 378 -85.40 8.47 -65.03
C LEU A 378 -84.33 7.52 -65.59
N ARG A 379 -84.62 6.76 -66.66
CA ARG A 379 -83.67 5.84 -67.30
C ARG A 379 -82.91 6.48 -68.47
N GLY A 380 -83.37 7.63 -68.95
CA GLY A 380 -82.87 8.30 -70.17
C GLY A 380 -81.89 9.46 -69.94
N ASN A 381 -81.65 9.87 -68.69
CA ASN A 381 -80.71 10.96 -68.37
C ASN A 381 -79.62 10.45 -67.44
N ASP A 382 -78.67 9.68 -67.98
CA ASP A 382 -77.26 9.66 -67.57
C ASP A 382 -76.47 9.01 -68.70
N ILE A 383 -76.31 9.79 -69.78
CA ILE A 383 -75.34 9.53 -70.84
C ILE A 383 -73.98 9.92 -70.26
N THR A 384 -73.22 8.95 -69.75
CA THR A 384 -71.77 8.98 -69.87
C THR A 384 -71.26 7.57 -70.16
N ASP A 385 -70.58 7.48 -71.30
CA ASP A 385 -69.77 6.35 -71.73
C ASP A 385 -68.91 5.79 -70.59
N SER A 386 -68.94 4.47 -70.39
CA SER A 386 -67.73 3.63 -70.55
C SER A 386 -67.96 2.17 -70.11
N ALA A 387 -67.93 1.30 -71.12
CA ALA A 387 -67.19 0.04 -71.18
C ALA A 387 -67.75 -1.25 -70.53
N LEU A 388 -67.81 -2.27 -71.43
CA LEU A 388 -67.78 -3.74 -71.24
C LEU A 388 -69.13 -4.41 -70.90
N SER A 389 -69.86 -4.94 -71.90
CA SER A 389 -69.80 -6.33 -72.42
C SER A 389 -70.18 -7.37 -71.34
N THR A 390 -71.11 -8.31 -71.49
CA THR A 390 -71.58 -9.07 -72.66
C THR A 390 -72.76 -9.95 -72.20
N ASP A 391 -73.57 -10.39 -73.17
CA ASP A 391 -74.38 -11.61 -73.22
C ASP A 391 -75.91 -11.44 -73.38
N SER A 392 -76.34 -12.18 -74.39
CA SER A 392 -77.58 -12.37 -75.14
C SER A 392 -78.86 -12.57 -74.30
N SER A 393 -80.08 -12.57 -74.82
CA SER A 393 -80.62 -12.84 -76.17
C SER A 393 -82.04 -12.24 -76.22
N MET A 394 -82.43 -11.50 -77.27
CA MET A 394 -83.30 -12.01 -78.34
C MET A 394 -84.61 -12.67 -77.85
N ASP A 395 -85.69 -11.89 -77.81
CA ASP A 395 -87.01 -12.33 -78.28
C ASP A 395 -87.75 -11.13 -78.89
N GLU A 396 -88.48 -11.42 -79.94
CA GLU A 396 -89.00 -10.52 -80.97
C GLU A 396 -90.49 -10.22 -80.76
N SER A 397 -90.90 -9.05 -81.28
CA SER A 397 -92.25 -8.77 -81.80
C SER A 397 -93.43 -8.49 -80.84
N SER A 398 -93.71 -7.19 -80.70
CA SER A 398 -94.91 -6.46 -81.16
C SER A 398 -96.36 -6.91 -80.85
N GLU A 399 -97.10 -5.94 -80.33
CA GLU A 399 -98.49 -5.56 -80.67
C GLU A 399 -99.54 -6.66 -80.87
N THR A 400 -100.42 -6.84 -79.87
CA THR A 400 -101.88 -6.83 -80.11
C THR A 400 -102.63 -6.31 -78.90
N SER A 401 -103.71 -5.61 -79.22
CA SER A 401 -104.64 -4.86 -78.39
C SER A 401 -105.49 -5.66 -77.40
N LEU A 402 -106.01 -4.92 -76.42
CA LEU A 402 -107.31 -5.04 -75.75
C LEU A 402 -107.45 -5.86 -74.44
N ALA A 403 -107.61 -5.10 -73.35
CA ALA A 403 -108.65 -5.13 -72.32
C ALA A 403 -109.06 -6.41 -71.57
N LYS A 404 -108.45 -7.58 -71.76
CA LYS A 404 -108.54 -8.70 -70.81
C LYS A 404 -107.12 -9.21 -70.50
N ASP A 405 -106.88 -9.45 -69.22
CA ASP A 405 -105.65 -10.02 -68.64
C ASP A 405 -104.45 -9.07 -68.40
N VAL A 406 -104.63 -8.17 -67.42
CA VAL A 406 -103.50 -7.60 -66.64
C VAL A 406 -103.23 -8.58 -65.48
N PRO A 407 -102.04 -9.21 -65.39
CA PRO A 407 -101.68 -10.01 -64.22
C PRO A 407 -101.62 -9.14 -62.96
N MET A 408 -102.23 -9.60 -61.87
CA MET A 408 -102.07 -8.98 -60.54
C MET A 408 -100.58 -8.95 -60.17
N GLY A 409 -99.97 -7.76 -60.17
CA GLY A 409 -98.60 -7.55 -59.66
C GLY A 409 -97.69 -6.60 -60.44
N SER A 410 -98.03 -6.20 -61.68
CA SER A 410 -97.12 -5.34 -62.49
C SER A 410 -96.94 -3.91 -61.94
N LEU A 411 -97.96 -3.36 -61.28
CA LEU A 411 -97.91 -2.04 -60.63
C LEU A 411 -97.08 -2.07 -59.32
N HIS A 412 -96.99 -3.24 -58.67
CA HIS A 412 -96.16 -3.44 -57.49
C HIS A 412 -94.67 -3.58 -57.86
N ALA A 413 -94.37 -4.28 -58.96
CA ALA A 413 -93.00 -4.41 -59.47
C ALA A 413 -92.41 -3.07 -59.93
N SER A 414 -93.20 -2.24 -60.62
CA SER A 414 -92.78 -0.90 -61.06
C SER A 414 -92.59 0.11 -59.91
N LEU A 415 -93.36 -0.02 -58.81
CA LEU A 415 -93.15 0.76 -57.59
C LEU A 415 -91.93 0.30 -56.77
N LEU A 416 -91.61 -0.99 -56.77
CA LEU A 416 -90.39 -1.53 -56.16
C LEU A 416 -89.12 -1.08 -56.91
N GLU A 417 -89.19 -0.99 -58.24
CA GLU A 417 -88.08 -0.51 -59.07
C GLU A 417 -87.82 1.00 -58.88
N LEU A 418 -88.88 1.81 -58.70
CA LEU A 418 -88.78 3.22 -58.32
C LEU A 418 -88.13 3.41 -56.94
N ARG A 419 -88.45 2.54 -55.97
CA ARG A 419 -87.85 2.53 -54.63
C ARG A 419 -86.36 2.17 -54.65
N ARG A 420 -85.95 1.22 -55.50
CA ARG A 420 -84.53 0.84 -55.66
C ARG A 420 -83.70 1.96 -56.29
N LEU A 421 -84.23 2.62 -57.31
CA LEU A 421 -83.55 3.73 -57.99
C LEU A 421 -83.43 4.99 -57.12
N THR A 422 -84.41 5.26 -56.25
CA THR A 422 -84.31 6.34 -55.25
C THR A 422 -83.38 6.01 -54.08
N GLN A 423 -83.24 4.74 -53.70
CA GLN A 423 -82.26 4.29 -52.70
C GLN A 423 -80.80 4.43 -53.20
N ASN A 424 -80.54 4.10 -54.47
CA ASN A 424 -79.20 4.20 -55.07
C ASN A 424 -78.70 5.64 -55.23
N LEU A 425 -79.60 6.62 -55.39
CA LEU A 425 -79.25 8.05 -55.41
C LEU A 425 -78.92 8.61 -54.02
N LEU A 426 -79.40 7.95 -52.95
CA LEU A 426 -79.13 8.35 -51.58
C LEU A 426 -77.79 7.80 -51.06
N ASP A 427 -77.38 6.61 -51.51
CA ASP A 427 -76.12 5.95 -51.11
C ASP A 427 -74.89 6.43 -51.92
N GLY A 428 -75.08 7.16 -53.02
CA GLY A 428 -74.01 7.59 -53.92
C GLY A 428 -73.32 8.94 -53.63
N ASN A 429 -73.68 9.64 -52.55
CA ASN A 429 -73.28 11.06 -52.37
C ASN A 429 -72.26 11.35 -51.24
N GLU A 430 -71.59 10.34 -50.69
CA GLU A 430 -70.51 10.50 -49.71
C GLU A 430 -69.13 10.37 -50.39
N SER A 431 -68.72 11.41 -51.11
CA SER A 431 -67.38 11.52 -51.71
C SER A 431 -66.34 11.93 -50.65
N THR A 432 -65.51 10.98 -50.20
CA THR A 432 -64.27 11.24 -49.43
C THR A 432 -63.03 10.62 -50.07
N GLY A 433 -62.96 10.54 -51.40
CA GLY A 433 -61.88 9.85 -52.12
C GLY A 433 -60.70 10.72 -52.59
N SER A 434 -60.87 12.05 -52.71
CA SER A 434 -59.91 12.88 -53.46
C SER A 434 -59.00 13.80 -52.63
N ARG A 435 -59.20 13.92 -51.31
CA ARG A 435 -58.29 14.72 -50.43
C ARG A 435 -57.23 13.87 -49.71
N ARG A 436 -57.42 12.56 -49.62
CA ARG A 436 -56.50 11.68 -48.90
C ARG A 436 -55.22 11.38 -49.68
N SER A 437 -55.25 11.31 -51.02
CA SER A 437 -54.05 10.95 -51.80
C SER A 437 -52.95 12.03 -51.79
N ASP A 438 -53.33 13.30 -51.84
CA ASP A 438 -52.35 14.41 -51.86
C ASP A 438 -51.81 14.70 -50.45
N GLU A 439 -52.62 14.51 -49.42
CA GLU A 439 -52.22 14.62 -48.02
C GLU A 439 -51.30 13.46 -47.63
N GLU A 440 -51.62 12.24 -48.03
CA GLU A 440 -50.79 11.04 -47.80
C GLU A 440 -49.47 11.11 -48.58
N ALA A 441 -49.45 11.67 -49.80
CA ALA A 441 -48.22 11.89 -50.57
C ALA A 441 -47.31 12.97 -49.95
N LEU A 442 -47.88 14.05 -49.40
CA LEU A 442 -47.12 15.07 -48.67
C LEU A 442 -46.62 14.54 -47.32
N GLU A 443 -47.40 13.73 -46.62
CA GLU A 443 -46.98 13.04 -45.40
C GLU A 443 -45.82 12.07 -45.65
N ASP A 444 -45.86 11.32 -46.75
CA ASP A 444 -44.76 10.46 -47.18
C ASP A 444 -43.49 11.26 -47.53
N GLN A 445 -43.63 12.44 -48.13
CA GLN A 445 -42.51 13.32 -48.46
C GLN A 445 -41.92 13.97 -47.20
N VAL A 446 -42.75 14.37 -46.24
CA VAL A 446 -42.32 14.86 -44.92
C VAL A 446 -41.65 13.74 -44.12
N ARG A 447 -42.14 12.49 -44.22
CA ARG A 447 -41.52 11.32 -43.58
C ARG A 447 -40.14 11.03 -44.18
N LYS A 448 -40.01 11.05 -45.51
CA LYS A 448 -38.73 10.90 -46.21
C LYS A 448 -37.74 12.01 -45.85
N LEU A 449 -38.16 13.28 -45.87
CA LEU A 449 -37.31 14.38 -45.44
C LEU A 449 -36.94 14.27 -43.95
N GLY A 450 -37.85 13.77 -43.12
CA GLY A 450 -37.58 13.48 -41.71
C GLY A 450 -36.58 12.35 -41.50
N GLU A 451 -36.63 11.30 -42.32
CA GLU A 451 -35.66 10.20 -42.36
C GLU A 451 -34.29 10.68 -42.87
N GLU A 452 -34.25 11.49 -43.92
CA GLU A 452 -33.02 12.10 -44.44
C GLU A 452 -32.38 13.04 -43.40
N LEU A 453 -33.17 13.88 -42.73
CA LEU A 453 -32.69 14.77 -41.66
C LEU A 453 -32.16 13.97 -40.46
N ARG A 454 -32.79 12.83 -40.15
CA ARG A 454 -32.33 11.90 -39.12
C ARG A 454 -31.02 11.23 -39.53
N GLY A 455 -30.91 10.77 -40.77
CA GLY A 455 -29.67 10.20 -41.31
C GLY A 455 -28.52 11.19 -41.32
N VAL A 456 -28.76 12.45 -41.70
CA VAL A 456 -27.74 13.52 -41.64
C VAL A 456 -27.32 13.80 -40.19
N ARG A 457 -28.26 13.78 -39.24
CA ARG A 457 -27.96 13.95 -37.82
C ARG A 457 -27.12 12.80 -37.27
N GLU A 458 -27.48 11.56 -37.58
CA GLU A 458 -26.72 10.37 -37.18
C GLU A 458 -25.30 10.38 -37.77
N LEU A 459 -25.13 10.81 -39.03
CA LEU A 459 -23.81 10.98 -39.65
C LEU A 459 -23.00 12.10 -38.99
N TYR A 460 -23.63 13.22 -38.64
CA TYR A 460 -22.98 14.31 -37.93
C TYR A 460 -22.56 13.90 -36.50
N GLU A 461 -23.41 13.18 -35.78
CA GLU A 461 -23.09 12.61 -34.46
C GLU A 461 -21.95 11.59 -34.57
N ALA A 462 -21.95 10.72 -35.59
CA ALA A 462 -20.86 9.79 -35.83
C ALA A 462 -19.53 10.50 -36.17
N GLU A 463 -19.55 11.56 -36.96
CA GLU A 463 -18.36 12.39 -37.21
C GLU A 463 -17.91 13.14 -35.93
N GLN A 464 -18.84 13.60 -35.10
CA GLN A 464 -18.53 14.22 -33.81
C GLN A 464 -17.88 13.22 -32.84
N ASP A 465 -18.35 11.97 -32.82
CA ASP A 465 -17.76 10.93 -31.98
C ASP A 465 -16.40 10.46 -32.52
N ARG A 466 -16.23 10.38 -33.85
CA ARG A 466 -14.91 10.14 -34.47
C ARG A 466 -13.91 11.23 -34.14
N THR A 467 -14.33 12.50 -34.19
CA THR A 467 -13.45 13.63 -33.83
C THR A 467 -13.13 13.65 -32.34
N ARG A 468 -14.06 13.28 -31.46
CA ARG A 468 -13.78 13.07 -30.03
C ARG A 468 -12.78 11.94 -29.79
N SER A 469 -12.99 10.77 -30.40
CA SER A 469 -12.05 9.65 -30.31
C SER A 469 -10.66 10.04 -30.80
N SER A 470 -10.58 10.74 -31.94
CA SER A 470 -9.31 11.24 -32.47
C SER A 470 -8.62 12.26 -31.54
N GLN A 471 -9.39 13.16 -30.91
CA GLN A 471 -8.85 14.08 -29.90
C GLN A 471 -8.34 13.35 -28.66
N GLU A 472 -9.05 12.34 -28.19
CA GLU A 472 -8.63 11.49 -27.08
C GLU A 472 -7.34 10.72 -27.41
N GLU A 473 -7.22 10.16 -28.61
CA GLU A 473 -5.99 9.52 -29.10
C GLU A 473 -4.82 10.50 -29.17
N VAL A 474 -5.03 11.72 -29.68
CA VAL A 474 -4.00 12.76 -29.73
C VAL A 474 -3.56 13.15 -28.32
N LEU A 475 -4.49 13.28 -27.36
CA LEU A 475 -4.16 13.55 -25.95
C LEU A 475 -3.40 12.39 -25.31
N GLN A 476 -3.77 11.14 -25.61
CA GLN A 476 -3.05 9.96 -25.14
C GLN A 476 -1.62 9.92 -25.68
N LEU A 477 -1.44 10.16 -26.98
CA LEU A 477 -0.11 10.24 -27.60
C LEU A 477 0.70 11.41 -27.05
N HIS A 478 0.07 12.57 -26.83
CA HIS A 478 0.73 13.72 -26.22
C HIS A 478 1.20 13.41 -24.79
N ASN A 479 0.36 12.77 -23.98
CA ASN A 479 0.72 12.33 -22.63
C ASN A 479 1.86 11.30 -22.66
N GLN A 480 1.83 10.34 -23.59
CA GLN A 480 2.92 9.37 -23.76
C GLN A 480 4.23 10.07 -24.17
N MET A 481 4.17 11.02 -25.11
CA MET A 481 5.33 11.82 -25.50
C MET A 481 5.87 12.66 -24.33
N ALA A 482 5.00 13.23 -23.50
CA ALA A 482 5.39 13.98 -22.31
C ALA A 482 6.09 13.09 -21.28
N MET A 483 5.55 11.89 -21.00
CA MET A 483 6.17 10.91 -20.12
C MET A 483 7.55 10.47 -20.64
N LEU A 484 7.64 10.09 -21.92
CA LEU A 484 8.91 9.70 -22.54
C LEU A 484 9.93 10.85 -22.54
N SER A 485 9.48 12.09 -22.69
CA SER A 485 10.37 13.27 -22.62
C SER A 485 10.92 13.47 -21.21
N VAL A 486 10.10 13.29 -20.16
CA VAL A 486 10.56 13.34 -18.76
C VAL A 486 11.53 12.20 -18.46
N GLU A 487 11.23 10.98 -18.90
CA GLU A 487 12.14 9.84 -18.78
C GLU A 487 13.47 10.13 -19.47
N MET A 488 13.44 10.69 -20.68
CA MET A 488 14.66 11.04 -21.39
C MET A 488 15.48 12.12 -20.69
N CYS A 489 14.84 13.16 -20.16
CA CYS A 489 15.51 14.15 -19.34
C CYS A 489 16.13 13.51 -18.08
N SER A 490 15.41 12.63 -17.39
CA SER A 490 15.93 11.98 -16.17
C SER A 490 17.17 11.12 -16.44
N VAL A 491 17.16 10.35 -17.54
CA VAL A 491 18.29 9.52 -17.96
C VAL A 491 19.46 10.38 -18.43
N GLN A 492 19.18 11.50 -19.12
CA GLN A 492 20.21 12.46 -19.51
C GLN A 492 20.88 13.08 -18.28
N GLU A 493 20.10 13.56 -17.32
CA GLU A 493 20.65 14.12 -16.07
C GLU A 493 21.43 13.08 -15.27
N GLU A 494 20.98 11.82 -15.21
CA GLU A 494 21.72 10.73 -14.57
C GLU A 494 23.05 10.46 -15.29
N SER A 495 23.03 10.41 -16.63
CA SER A 495 24.25 10.25 -17.43
C SER A 495 25.21 11.43 -17.25
N GLU A 496 24.71 12.66 -17.15
CA GLU A 496 25.51 13.86 -16.89
C GLU A 496 26.08 13.85 -15.48
N ARG A 497 25.30 13.42 -14.47
CA ARG A 497 25.79 13.23 -13.10
C ARG A 497 26.90 12.19 -13.04
N MET A 498 26.72 11.04 -13.69
CA MET A 498 27.75 9.99 -13.72
C MET A 498 29.01 10.43 -14.48
N ARG A 499 28.83 11.18 -15.57
CA ARG A 499 29.95 11.78 -16.31
C ARG A 499 30.68 12.80 -15.46
N ALA A 500 29.98 13.73 -14.82
CA ALA A 500 30.56 14.72 -13.92
C ALA A 500 31.30 14.08 -12.73
N MET A 501 30.76 13.01 -12.15
CA MET A 501 31.42 12.25 -11.08
C MET A 501 32.67 11.50 -11.57
N SER A 502 32.66 11.01 -12.81
CA SER A 502 33.81 10.35 -13.42
C SER A 502 34.88 11.34 -13.89
N GLU A 503 34.49 12.53 -14.35
CA GLU A 503 35.39 13.60 -14.76
C GLU A 503 35.98 14.34 -13.54
N ALA A 504 35.23 14.44 -12.44
CA ALA A 504 35.69 15.03 -11.19
C ALA A 504 36.59 14.10 -10.36
N ARG A 505 36.50 12.78 -10.54
CA ARG A 505 37.37 11.83 -9.83
C ARG A 505 38.56 11.48 -10.71
N ASP A 506 39.72 12.02 -10.35
CA ASP A 506 40.99 11.60 -10.96
C ASP A 506 41.20 10.10 -10.71
N PRO A 507 41.64 9.32 -11.72
CA PRO A 507 41.90 7.89 -11.55
C PRO A 507 42.96 7.60 -10.47
N SER A 508 43.84 8.57 -10.21
CA SER A 508 44.81 8.53 -9.10
C SER A 508 44.12 8.59 -7.72
N GLU A 509 43.08 9.40 -7.55
CA GLU A 509 42.32 9.50 -6.29
C GLU A 509 41.50 8.25 -6.04
N GLN A 510 40.92 7.65 -7.09
CA GLN A 510 40.22 6.37 -6.99
C GLN A 510 41.17 5.25 -6.54
N LEU A 511 42.38 5.20 -7.11
CA LEU A 511 43.41 4.24 -6.70
C LEU A 511 43.85 4.48 -5.25
N GLN A 512 44.02 5.74 -4.83
CA GLN A 512 44.38 6.08 -3.44
C GLN A 512 43.27 5.70 -2.46
N SER A 513 42.01 5.97 -2.78
CA SER A 513 40.85 5.55 -1.99
C SER A 513 40.81 4.02 -1.85
N ALA A 514 41.03 3.27 -2.93
CA ALA A 514 41.04 1.81 -2.89
C ALA A 514 42.23 1.26 -2.06
N ILE A 515 43.38 1.94 -2.07
CA ILE A 515 44.52 1.59 -1.20
C ILE A 515 44.19 1.84 0.26
N GLN A 516 43.57 2.98 0.59
CA GLN A 516 43.10 3.29 1.95
C GLN A 516 42.10 2.24 2.45
N ASP A 517 41.10 1.90 1.65
CA ASP A 517 40.11 0.88 2.00
C ASP A 517 40.76 -0.49 2.28
N ARG A 518 41.75 -0.87 1.47
CA ARG A 518 42.53 -2.09 1.67
C ARG A 518 43.32 -2.04 2.98
N ASP A 519 44.00 -0.93 3.25
CA ASP A 519 44.84 -0.78 4.43
C ASP A 519 44.00 -0.74 5.72
N ASP A 520 42.82 -0.12 5.67
CA ASP A 520 41.82 -0.16 6.75
C ASP A 520 41.29 -1.57 7.00
N ALA A 521 41.00 -2.33 5.94
CA ALA A 521 40.60 -3.74 6.06
C ALA A 521 41.71 -4.59 6.68
N ILE A 522 42.97 -4.34 6.33
CA ILE A 522 44.14 -5.01 6.92
C ILE A 522 44.26 -4.64 8.41
N SER A 523 44.06 -3.38 8.77
CA SER A 523 44.08 -2.93 10.17
C SER A 523 43.01 -3.63 11.00
N LYS A 524 41.76 -3.65 10.51
CA LYS A 524 40.64 -4.36 11.14
C LYS A 524 40.92 -5.85 11.31
N LYS A 525 41.48 -6.50 10.29
CA LYS A 525 41.89 -7.91 10.36
C LYS A 525 42.91 -8.14 11.48
N LYS A 526 43.94 -7.30 11.59
CA LYS A 526 44.95 -7.41 12.65
C LYS A 526 44.35 -7.26 14.04
N VAL A 527 43.39 -6.35 14.24
CA VAL A 527 42.69 -6.18 15.52
C VAL A 527 41.95 -7.46 15.90
N VAL A 528 41.17 -8.03 14.97
CA VAL A 528 40.45 -9.29 15.21
C VAL A 528 41.41 -10.46 15.49
N GLU A 529 42.54 -10.52 14.78
CA GLU A 529 43.58 -11.53 15.05
C GLU A 529 44.19 -11.38 16.46
N MET A 530 44.40 -10.16 16.93
CA MET A 530 44.87 -9.89 18.29
C MET A 530 43.83 -10.28 19.35
N GLU A 531 42.56 -9.97 19.13
CA GLU A 531 41.46 -10.39 20.03
C GLU A 531 41.33 -11.92 20.07
N LEU A 532 41.46 -12.58 18.93
CA LEU A 532 41.44 -14.04 18.85
C LEU A 532 42.61 -14.65 19.64
N ALA A 533 43.81 -14.08 19.52
CA ALA A 533 44.98 -14.51 20.28
C ALA A 533 44.77 -14.30 21.79
N LYS A 534 44.16 -13.18 22.18
CA LYS A 534 43.81 -12.90 23.59
C LYS A 534 42.81 -13.92 24.14
N CYS A 535 41.70 -14.16 23.44
CA CYS A 535 40.70 -15.17 23.84
C CYS A 535 41.33 -16.57 23.98
N LYS A 536 42.29 -16.92 23.10
CA LYS A 536 43.02 -18.19 23.21
C LYS A 536 43.86 -18.26 24.48
N ILE A 537 44.56 -17.18 24.83
CA ILE A 537 45.32 -17.08 26.09
C ILE A 537 44.38 -17.20 27.29
N ASP A 538 43.24 -16.51 27.27
CA ASP A 538 42.25 -16.55 28.34
C ASP A 538 41.71 -17.97 28.54
N ILE A 539 41.36 -18.69 27.47
CA ILE A 539 40.95 -20.11 27.52
C ILE A 539 42.08 -20.99 28.10
N MET A 540 43.32 -20.79 27.67
CA MET A 540 44.46 -21.55 28.20
C MET A 540 44.65 -21.29 29.70
N SER A 541 44.51 -20.04 30.15
CA SER A 541 44.60 -19.68 31.57
C SER A 541 43.45 -20.28 32.40
N LEU A 542 42.22 -20.25 31.88
CA LEU A 542 41.05 -20.80 32.56
C LEU A 542 41.14 -22.32 32.66
N ASN A 543 41.63 -22.99 31.61
CA ASN A 543 41.91 -24.43 31.65
C ASN A 543 42.97 -24.76 32.70
N SER A 544 44.02 -23.95 32.85
CA SER A 544 45.01 -24.13 33.93
C SER A 544 44.37 -23.99 35.31
N GLN A 545 43.57 -22.95 35.53
CA GLN A 545 42.86 -22.74 36.80
C GLN A 545 41.90 -23.89 37.12
N LEU A 546 41.21 -24.40 36.10
CA LEU A 546 40.31 -25.55 36.26
C LEU A 546 41.09 -26.82 36.66
N LEU A 547 42.24 -27.08 36.03
CA LEU A 547 43.10 -28.20 36.40
C LEU A 547 43.61 -28.08 37.83
N ASP A 548 44.04 -26.88 38.25
CA ASP A 548 44.48 -26.63 39.62
C ASP A 548 43.34 -26.83 40.63
N ALA A 549 42.12 -26.37 40.33
CA ALA A 549 40.95 -26.58 41.18
C ALA A 549 40.55 -28.06 41.29
N ILE A 550 40.63 -28.82 40.19
CA ILE A 550 40.43 -30.27 40.19
C ILE A 550 41.47 -30.94 41.07
N GLN A 551 42.75 -30.55 40.95
CA GLN A 551 43.82 -31.11 41.75
C GLN A 551 43.64 -30.81 43.25
N GLN A 552 43.24 -29.58 43.61
CA GLN A 552 42.92 -29.22 44.99
C GLN A 552 41.75 -30.05 45.54
N LYS A 553 40.68 -30.22 44.77
CA LYS A 553 39.52 -31.03 45.17
C LYS A 553 39.90 -32.50 45.36
N LEU A 554 40.74 -33.05 44.47
CA LEU A 554 41.25 -34.41 44.59
C LEU A 554 42.09 -34.58 45.86
N ASN A 555 42.99 -33.64 46.15
CA ASN A 555 43.80 -33.66 47.37
C ASN A 555 42.93 -33.60 48.63
N LEU A 556 41.91 -32.75 48.66
CA LEU A 556 40.97 -32.67 49.79
C LEU A 556 40.15 -33.95 49.95
N SER A 557 39.71 -34.56 48.85
CA SER A 557 39.01 -35.86 48.88
C SER A 557 39.90 -36.95 49.48
N GLN A 558 41.17 -37.01 49.08
CA GLN A 558 42.15 -37.96 49.63
C GLN A 558 42.40 -37.73 51.13
N GLN A 559 42.47 -36.47 51.57
CA GLN A 559 42.59 -36.15 53.00
C GLN A 559 41.35 -36.57 53.80
N LEU A 560 40.15 -36.40 53.24
CA LEU A 560 38.91 -36.84 53.86
C LEU A 560 38.83 -38.37 53.95
N GLU A 561 39.22 -39.09 52.90
CA GLU A 561 39.31 -40.56 52.91
C GLU A 561 40.30 -41.04 53.98
N ALA A 562 41.50 -40.45 54.05
CA ALA A 562 42.47 -40.78 55.09
C ALA A 562 41.92 -40.52 56.51
N TRP A 563 41.23 -39.38 56.71
CA TRP A 563 40.60 -39.08 57.99
C TRP A 563 39.47 -40.05 58.33
N GLN A 564 38.69 -40.49 57.33
CA GLN A 564 37.66 -41.53 57.51
C GLN A 564 38.29 -42.84 57.95
N ASP A 565 39.39 -43.27 57.32
CA ASP A 565 40.11 -44.49 57.67
C ASP A 565 40.70 -44.44 59.09
N ASP A 566 41.27 -43.29 59.49
CA ASP A 566 41.76 -43.07 60.85
C ASP A 566 40.64 -43.13 61.89
N MET A 567 39.48 -42.52 61.59
CA MET A 567 38.31 -42.57 62.47
C MET A 567 37.74 -43.98 62.57
N HIS A 568 37.62 -44.72 61.47
CA HIS A 568 37.23 -46.13 61.49
C HIS A 568 38.20 -46.96 62.33
N SER A 569 39.51 -46.76 62.16
CA SER A 569 40.55 -47.45 62.94
C SER A 569 40.46 -47.14 64.43
N MET A 570 40.18 -45.88 64.79
CA MET A 570 39.99 -45.47 66.18
C MET A 570 38.73 -46.10 66.79
N ILE A 571 37.62 -46.15 66.03
CA ILE A 571 36.39 -46.82 66.45
C ILE A 571 36.64 -48.32 66.67
N ASP A 572 37.31 -48.98 65.72
CA ASP A 572 37.67 -50.39 65.83
C ASP A 572 38.58 -50.64 67.03
N GLN A 573 39.57 -49.78 67.27
CA GLN A 573 40.44 -49.88 68.44
C GLN A 573 39.67 -49.70 69.75
N GLN A 574 38.78 -48.71 69.84
CA GLN A 574 37.94 -48.49 71.02
C GLN A 574 36.99 -49.67 71.28
N LEU A 575 36.43 -50.28 70.23
CA LEU A 575 35.61 -51.49 70.35
C LEU A 575 36.44 -52.67 70.88
N MET A 576 37.67 -52.85 70.38
CA MET A 576 38.57 -53.90 70.84
C MET A 576 39.04 -53.68 72.29
N GLU A 577 39.36 -52.45 72.67
CA GLU A 577 39.72 -52.07 74.04
C GLU A 577 38.55 -52.30 75.00
N LYS A 578 37.33 -51.88 74.64
CA LYS A 578 36.13 -52.13 75.45
C LYS A 578 35.85 -53.61 75.63
N HIS A 579 35.95 -54.40 74.56
CA HIS A 579 35.85 -55.85 74.69
C HIS A 579 36.95 -56.38 75.63
N GLN A 580 38.20 -55.94 75.49
CA GLN A 580 39.30 -56.42 76.32
C GLN A 580 39.17 -56.01 77.80
N GLU A 581 38.65 -54.81 78.09
CA GLU A 581 38.33 -54.35 79.45
C GLU A 581 37.17 -55.13 80.07
N GLU A 582 36.09 -55.39 79.29
CA GLU A 582 35.00 -56.27 79.69
C GLU A 582 35.47 -57.69 80.01
N TRP A 583 36.51 -58.19 79.32
CA TRP A 583 37.12 -59.49 79.60
C TRP A 583 38.15 -59.48 80.75
N ARG A 584 38.65 -58.32 81.21
CA ARG A 584 39.68 -58.23 82.26
C ARG A 584 39.18 -57.91 83.67
N VAL A 585 37.98 -57.36 83.85
CA VAL A 585 37.52 -56.91 85.18
C VAL A 585 36.50 -57.87 85.80
N THR A 586 36.97 -58.87 86.53
CA THR A 586 36.33 -59.45 87.75
C THR A 586 37.35 -60.30 88.53
N PRO A 587 37.49 -60.26 89.89
CA PRO A 587 37.02 -59.29 90.88
C PRO A 587 38.12 -58.77 91.83
N TYR A 588 37.72 -57.75 92.61
CA TYR A 588 38.17 -57.26 93.93
C TYR A 588 38.41 -55.74 93.84
N SER A 589 37.39 -54.94 94.14
CA SER A 589 36.87 -54.65 95.50
C SER A 589 37.43 -53.30 95.95
N LEU A 590 36.71 -52.41 96.59
CA LEU A 590 35.32 -52.35 97.03
C LEU A 590 35.12 -50.93 97.59
N ALA A 591 33.85 -50.53 97.70
CA ALA A 591 33.31 -49.64 98.74
C ALA A 591 33.57 -48.13 98.60
N GLY A 592 32.57 -47.27 98.79
CA GLY A 592 31.19 -47.43 99.22
C GLY A 592 30.45 -46.11 98.92
N SER A 593 29.17 -46.19 98.50
CA SER A 593 27.99 -46.06 99.40
C SER A 593 27.64 -44.57 99.64
N SER A 594 26.44 -44.03 99.43
CA SER A 594 25.10 -44.61 99.20
C SER A 594 24.06 -43.49 99.04
N GLY A 595 23.00 -43.75 98.27
CA GLY A 595 21.68 -43.07 98.34
C GLY A 595 21.36 -42.18 97.13
N ALA A 596 20.93 -42.64 95.96
CA ALA A 596 19.75 -43.46 95.58
C ALA A 596 18.39 -42.73 95.79
N PRO A 597 17.34 -43.05 95.02
CA PRO A 597 17.33 -43.38 93.58
C PRO A 597 16.07 -42.81 92.85
N SER A 598 15.92 -43.21 91.59
CA SER A 598 14.66 -43.28 90.82
C SER A 598 14.33 -42.05 89.97
N GLY A 599 13.94 -42.14 88.71
CA GLY A 599 13.54 -43.30 87.90
C GLY A 599 14.14 -43.18 86.50
N GLN A 600 14.59 -44.30 85.94
CA GLN A 600 13.80 -45.11 85.01
C GLN A 600 13.58 -44.40 83.68
N SER A 601 14.24 -44.96 82.66
CA SER A 601 13.54 -45.66 81.58
C SER A 601 13.08 -44.64 80.53
N SER A 602 13.29 -44.81 79.25
CA SER A 602 12.95 -46.02 78.54
C SER A 602 13.06 -45.66 77.07
N ARG A 603 13.26 -46.70 76.28
CA ARG A 603 12.59 -46.89 75.00
C ARG A 603 13.11 -46.05 73.83
N ARG A 604 13.71 -46.73 72.85
CA ARG A 604 13.06 -47.63 71.88
C ARG A 604 12.44 -46.78 70.78
N ALA A 605 12.73 -47.24 69.57
CA ALA A 605 11.89 -47.06 68.39
C ALA A 605 11.82 -45.63 67.87
N HIS A 606 11.58 -45.41 66.60
CA HIS A 606 11.57 -46.23 65.41
C HIS A 606 12.01 -45.20 64.37
N ARG A 607 12.93 -45.53 63.48
CA ARG A 607 12.55 -46.15 62.21
C ARG A 607 11.40 -45.38 61.53
N LEU A 608 11.75 -45.01 60.31
CA LEU A 608 10.88 -44.88 59.15
C LEU A 608 10.23 -43.53 58.93
N SER A 609 10.58 -43.07 57.73
CA SER A 609 9.70 -42.59 56.68
C SER A 609 9.88 -41.10 56.52
N ASP A 610 10.68 -40.69 55.55
CA ASP A 610 10.32 -40.75 54.12
C ASP A 610 8.88 -40.31 53.90
N GLY A 611 8.77 -39.18 53.21
CA GLY A 611 7.59 -38.35 53.20
C GLY A 611 7.95 -37.01 52.58
N ASP A 612 8.29 -37.08 51.30
CA ASP A 612 8.02 -36.07 50.28
C ASP A 612 7.28 -34.82 50.77
N LYS A 613 7.88 -33.66 50.49
CA LYS A 613 7.23 -32.62 49.67
C LYS A 613 8.20 -31.50 49.35
N ARG A 614 8.57 -31.46 48.07
CA ARG A 614 8.99 -30.24 47.36
C ARG A 614 7.94 -29.16 47.57
N LEU A 615 8.30 -28.05 48.20
CA LEU A 615 7.77 -26.71 47.95
C LEU A 615 8.75 -25.74 48.61
N PHE A 616 9.63 -25.11 47.84
CA PHE A 616 10.05 -23.70 48.01
C PHE A 616 11.03 -23.36 46.89
N SER A 617 10.47 -22.76 45.85
CA SER A 617 11.14 -22.02 44.80
C SER A 617 11.61 -20.67 45.35
N PHE A 618 12.91 -20.48 45.58
CA PHE A 618 13.50 -19.14 45.69
C PHE A 618 15.01 -19.23 45.42
N PHE A 619 15.45 -18.95 44.20
CA PHE A 619 16.77 -18.32 44.00
C PHE A 619 16.68 -17.33 42.84
N LYS A 620 16.87 -16.06 43.23
CA LYS A 620 17.05 -14.88 42.41
C LYS A 620 18.43 -14.34 42.81
N LYS A 621 19.35 -14.21 41.84
CA LYS A 621 20.67 -13.54 41.88
C LYS A 621 21.71 -14.17 42.85
N ASN A 622 22.97 -14.32 42.49
CA ASN A 622 23.79 -13.58 41.53
C ASN A 622 24.31 -14.44 40.37
#